data_AF-K9RP20-F1
#
_entry.id   AF-K9RP20-F1
#
_cell.length_a   1.000
_cell.length_b   1.000
_cell.length_c   1.000
_cell.angle_alpha   90.00
_cell.angle_beta   90.00
_cell.angle_gamma   90.00
#
_symmetry.space_group_name_H-M   'P 1'
#
loop_
_entity.id
_entity.type
_entity.pdbx_description
1 polymer ?
#
loop_
_entity_poly.entity_id
_entity_poly.type
_entity_poly.pdbx_seq_one_letter_code
_entity_poly.pdbx_strand_id
1 'polypeptide(L)' 'MKAVKVMATINYQGQLTLDQPLTIDENSRVEVIILVPESEATDEPTQAEVLADFAQAWDEAMT' A
#
# COMPACT_ATOMS: atom_id res chain seq x y z
N MET A 1 -25.39 -2.95 -6.46
CA MET A 1 -24.05 -2.39 -6.75
C MET A 1 -23.14 -3.55 -7.13
N LYS A 2 -22.38 -3.44 -8.22
CA LYS A 2 -21.47 -4.47 -8.72
C LYS A 2 -20.07 -3.87 -8.81
N ALA A 3 -19.08 -4.52 -8.20
CA ALA A 3 -17.69 -4.10 -8.30
C ALA A 3 -17.07 -4.66 -9.58
N VAL A 4 -16.30 -3.84 -10.29
CA VAL A 4 -15.54 -4.23 -11.49
C VAL A 4 -14.08 -3.92 -11.23
N LYS A 5 -13.21 -4.92 -11.37
CA LYS A 5 -11.76 -4.75 -11.26
C LYS A 5 -11.18 -4.54 -12.65
N VAL A 6 -10.46 -3.45 -12.84
CA VAL A 6 -9.68 -3.15 -14.05
C VAL A 6 -8.30 -2.66 -13.67
N MET A 7 -7.34 -2.86 -14.57
CA MET A 7 -6.00 -2.28 -14.43
C MET A 7 -6.01 -0.85 -14.98
N ALA A 8 -5.24 0.00 -14.30
CA ALA A 8 -5.14 1.40 -14.62
C ALA A 8 -3.81 1.94 -14.12
N THR A 9 -3.32 2.98 -14.79
CA THR A 9 -2.09 3.67 -14.43
C THR A 9 -2.42 5.04 -13.85
N ILE A 10 -1.80 5.39 -12.72
CA ILE A 10 -1.83 6.74 -12.16
C ILE A 10 -0.53 7.43 -12.55
N ASN A 11 -0.64 8.56 -13.26
CA ASN A 11 0.54 9.34 -13.62
C ASN A 11 0.98 10.30 -12.48
N TYR A 12 2.13 10.96 -12.65
CA TYR A 12 2.67 11.90 -11.67
C TYR A 12 1.79 13.13 -11.40
N GLN A 13 0.80 13.40 -12.24
CA GLN A 13 -0.18 14.47 -12.06
C GLN A 13 -1.44 13.99 -11.32
N GLY A 14 -1.48 12.72 -10.90
CA GLY A 14 -2.63 12.12 -10.22
C GLY A 14 -3.79 11.74 -11.15
N GLN A 15 -3.57 11.68 -12.47
CA GLN A 15 -4.60 11.27 -13.42
C GLN A 15 -4.63 9.75 -13.52
N LEU A 16 -5.83 9.17 -13.35
CA LEU A 16 -6.08 7.75 -13.54
C LEU A 16 -6.43 7.48 -15.01
N THR A 17 -5.61 6.67 -15.68
CA THR A 17 -5.87 6.21 -17.05
C THR A 17 -6.15 4.72 -17.01
N LEU A 18 -7.32 4.31 -17.48
CA LEU A 18 -7.66 2.89 -17.56
C LEU A 18 -6.94 2.26 -18.76
N ASP A 19 -6.41 1.06 -18.58
CA ASP A 19 -5.76 0.33 -19.68
C ASP A 19 -6.79 -0.13 -20.72
N GLN A 20 -8.04 -0.32 -20.27
CA GLN A 20 -9.19 -0.67 -21.10
C GLN A 20 -10.45 0.07 -20.63
N PRO A 21 -11.40 0.37 -21.54
CA PRO A 21 -12.65 1.01 -21.18
C PRO A 21 -13.48 0.19 -20.18
N LEU A 22 -14.20 0.88 -19.30
CA LEU A 22 -15.24 0.25 -18.48
C LEU A 22 -16.47 -0.02 -19.34
N THR A 23 -16.78 -1.29 -19.57
CA THR A 23 -18.04 -1.69 -20.21
C THR A 23 -19.16 -1.60 -19.19
N ILE A 24 -19.84 -0.45 -19.16
CA ILE A 24 -21.04 -0.21 -18.36
C ILE A 24 -22.24 -0.05 -19.29
N ASP A 25 -23.39 -0.57 -18.88
CA ASP A 25 -24.60 -0.61 -19.71
C ASP A 25 -25.21 0.78 -19.94
N GLU A 26 -24.96 1.72 -19.02
CA GLU A 26 -25.49 3.06 -19.04
C GLU A 26 -24.49 4.09 -18.49
N ASN A 27 -24.57 5.32 -19.00
CA ASN A 27 -23.75 6.42 -18.50
C ASN A 27 -24.20 6.79 -17.09
N SER A 28 -23.33 6.53 -16.12
CA SER A 28 -23.65 6.62 -14.70
C SER A 28 -22.45 7.13 -13.92
N ARG A 29 -22.73 7.79 -12.79
CA ARG A 29 -21.68 8.20 -11.85
C ARG A 29 -21.24 6.96 -11.07
N VAL A 30 -19.93 6.73 -11.03
CA VAL A 30 -19.33 5.58 -10.32
C VAL A 30 -18.41 6.05 -9.20
N GLU A 31 -18.25 5.22 -8.18
CA GLU A 31 -17.24 5.37 -7.14
C GLU A 31 -16.00 4.55 -7.52
N VAL A 32 -14.82 5.14 -7.38
CA VAL A 32 -13.54 4.51 -7.75
C VAL A 32 -12.72 4.27 -6.48
N ILE A 33 -12.31 3.03 -6.26
CA ILE A 33 -11.41 2.62 -5.18
C ILE A 33 -10.06 2.28 -5.80
N ILE A 34 -9.00 2.94 -5.34
CA ILE A 34 -7.63 2.76 -5.83
C ILE A 34 -6.85 1.97 -4.77
N LEU A 35 -6.24 0.87 -5.20
CA LEU A 35 -5.30 0.10 -4.37
C LEU A 35 -3.88 0.52 -4.77
N VAL A 36 -3.22 1.29 -3.90
CA VAL A 36 -1.80 1.61 -4.05
C VAL A 36 -1.04 0.60 -3.22
N PRO A 37 -0.09 -0.18 -3.79
CA PRO A 37 0.74 -1.06 -3.00
C PRO A 37 1.54 -0.20 -2.02
N GLU A 38 1.50 -0.55 -0.75
CA GLU A 38 2.46 0.00 0.20
C GLU A 38 3.83 -0.47 -0.27
N SER A 39 4.71 0.49 -0.55
CA SER A 39 6.12 0.16 -0.75
C SER A 39 6.56 -0.57 0.52
N GLU A 40 7.25 -1.69 0.39
CA GLU A 40 8.00 -2.32 1.50
C GLU A 40 9.17 -1.40 1.90
N ALA A 41 8.90 -0.14 2.23
CA ALA A 41 9.71 0.64 3.12
C ALA A 41 9.46 0.03 4.50
N THR A 42 10.08 -1.13 4.68
CA THR A 42 10.13 -1.88 5.92
C THR A 42 10.90 -1.02 6.91
N ASP A 43 10.19 -0.13 7.62
CA ASP A 43 10.62 0.39 8.92
C ASP A 43 10.56 -0.72 9.99
N GLU A 44 10.52 -2.00 9.60
CA GLU A 44 10.76 -3.08 10.55
C GLU A 44 12.25 -3.07 10.88
N PRO A 45 12.60 -2.99 12.18
CA PRO A 45 13.99 -3.06 12.59
C PRO A 45 14.60 -4.35 12.06
N THR A 46 15.79 -4.22 11.48
CA THR A 46 16.58 -5.36 11.06
C THR A 46 16.79 -6.29 12.26
N GLN A 47 17.01 -7.58 12.00
CA GLN A 47 17.28 -8.56 13.06
C GLN A 47 18.44 -8.13 13.99
N ALA A 48 19.41 -7.38 13.46
CA ALA A 48 20.53 -6.83 14.21
C ALA A 48 20.09 -5.73 15.20
N GLU A 49 19.19 -4.84 14.79
CA GLU A 49 18.62 -3.79 15.65
C GLU A 49 17.79 -4.40 16.79
N VAL A 50 16.96 -5.41 16.48
CA VAL A 50 16.17 -6.14 17.51
C VAL A 50 17.07 -6.83 18.54
N LEU A 51 18.19 -7.43 18.10
CA LEU A 51 19.14 -8.08 19.01
C LEU A 51 19.91 -7.08 19.88
N ALA A 52 20.26 -5.92 19.33
CA ALA A 52 20.94 -4.85 20.07
C ALA A 52 20.03 -4.27 21.15
N ASP A 53 18.78 -3.96 20.81
CA ASP A 53 17.77 -3.46 21.75
C ASP A 53 17.52 -4.45 22.89
N PHE A 54 17.44 -5.75 22.57
CA PHE A 54 17.27 -6.81 23.57
C PHE A 54 18.47 -6.90 24.53
N ALA A 55 19.70 -6.85 24.00
CA ALA A 55 20.91 -6.89 24.81
C ALA A 55 21.00 -5.69 25.76
N GLN A 56 20.63 -4.50 25.28
CA GLN A 56 20.58 -3.29 26.09
C GLN A 56 19.55 -3.41 27.22
N ALA A 57 18.32 -3.80 26.91
CA ALA A 57 17.27 -3.97 27.91
C ALA A 57 17.64 -5.02 28.99
N TRP A 58 18.40 -6.05 28.60
CA TRP A 58 18.90 -7.07 29.53
C TRP A 58 19.98 -6.53 30.48
N ASP A 59 20.93 -5.73 29.98
CA ASP A 59 21.97 -5.08 30.80
C ASP A 59 21.37 -4.08 31.79
N GLU A 60 20.40 -3.29 31.33
CA GLU A 60 19.63 -2.35 32.14
C GLU A 60 18.82 -3.04 33.26
N ALA A 61 18.32 -4.26 33.02
CA ALA A 61 17.57 -5.01 34.02
C ALA A 61 18.46 -5.74 35.05
N MET A 62 19.72 -5.99 34.72
CA MET A 62 20.68 -6.65 35.62
C MET A 62 21.53 -5.66 36.44
N THR A 63 21.39 -4.35 36.21
CA THR A 63 22.07 -3.27 36.95
C THR A 63 21.08 -2.56 37.87
#